data_AF-A0A5C9BV04-F1
#
_entry.id   AF-A0A5C9BV04-F1
#
_cell.length_a   1.000
_cell.length_b   1.000
_cell.length_c   1.000
_cell.angle_alpha   90.00
_cell.angle_beta   90.00
_cell.angle_gamma   90.00
#
_symmetry.space_group_name_H-M   'P 1'
#
loop_
_entity.id
_entity.type
_entity.pdbx_description
1 polymer ?
#
loop_
_entity_poly.entity_id
_entity_poly.type
_entity_poly.pdbx_seq_one_letter_code
_entity_poly.pdbx_strand_id
1 'polypeptide(L)'
;MANQNQQKEAAQQGVATETDEFLSLLQKEFKPKSDEAKDAVKAAVRTLAEQALVGTTLISGDVIASINAMIAAIDKKLTEQVNLILHHEDFQKLEGAWRGLHHLVSNTETDDQLKIRVMNISKKDLSRNLKSFKGVAWDQSPMFKKIYESEYGQLGGEPFGCLVGDYHFDHTPPDVELLGEISKISAAAHCPFITGANPSLLQMETWQELANPRDLTSKFTTPEYAGWRSLRESEDSRYLGLALPRFLARTPYGAKSNPVEEFDFEEDTGGGDHGKYAWANSAYAMATNINRSFKTYGWCTAIRGVESGGAVEGLPTHTFPSDDGGVDMKCPTEIAISDRREAELAKNGFMPLVHRKNSDFAAFIGAQSLHKPVEFDDPDATANANLGARLPYLFAVSRFAHYLKCMVRDSRFRAQPACSMSCRGGLRSMLMVTRITPRKQPRQRNRLRELKL
;
A
#
# COMPACT_ATOMS: atom_id res chain seq x y z
N MET A 1 64.59 39.32 -15.67
CA MET A 1 63.31 38.63 -15.97
C MET A 1 63.48 37.19 -16.49
N ALA A 2 64.65 36.77 -17.01
CA ALA A 2 64.87 35.38 -17.46
C ALA A 2 65.05 34.34 -16.31
N ASN A 3 65.71 34.71 -15.20
CA ASN A 3 65.94 33.77 -14.08
C ASN A 3 64.69 33.45 -13.23
N GLN A 4 63.63 34.27 -13.28
CA GLN A 4 62.39 34.00 -12.53
C GLN A 4 61.48 33.00 -13.27
N ASN A 5 61.60 32.86 -14.59
CA ASN A 5 60.85 31.85 -15.36
C ASN A 5 61.48 30.46 -15.25
N GLN A 6 62.82 30.34 -15.21
CA GLN A 6 63.50 29.06 -15.01
C GLN A 6 63.29 28.48 -13.61
N GLN A 7 63.16 29.31 -12.57
CA GLN A 7 62.81 28.83 -11.22
C GLN A 7 61.34 28.39 -11.09
N LYS A 8 60.42 28.96 -11.88
CA LYS A 8 59.02 28.49 -11.93
C LYS A 8 58.87 27.19 -12.72
N GLU A 9 59.65 26.99 -13.79
CA GLU A 9 59.68 25.73 -14.54
C GLU A 9 60.35 24.59 -13.75
N ALA A 10 61.41 24.88 -12.98
CA ALA A 10 62.04 23.88 -12.09
C ALA A 10 61.14 23.48 -10.90
N ALA A 11 60.34 24.40 -10.36
CA ALA A 11 59.36 24.10 -9.32
C ALA A 11 58.14 23.32 -9.86
N GLN A 12 57.73 23.56 -11.11
CA GLN A 12 56.68 22.76 -11.77
C GLN A 12 57.17 21.37 -12.22
N GLN A 13 58.45 21.24 -12.58
CA GLN A 13 59.06 19.94 -12.88
C GLN A 13 59.28 19.09 -11.63
N GLY A 14 59.70 19.68 -10.49
CA GLY A 14 59.87 18.97 -9.23
C GLY A 14 58.57 18.31 -8.73
N VAL A 15 57.45 19.03 -8.79
CA VAL A 15 56.13 18.54 -8.39
C VAL A 15 55.62 17.43 -9.34
N ALA A 16 55.95 17.49 -10.63
CA ALA A 16 55.60 16.47 -11.62
C ALA A 16 56.42 15.17 -11.47
N THR A 17 57.72 15.27 -11.15
CA THR A 17 58.57 14.10 -10.86
C THR A 17 58.21 13.40 -9.56
N GLU A 18 57.83 14.13 -8.51
CA GLU A 18 57.36 13.52 -7.25
C GLU A 18 56.03 12.78 -7.45
N THR A 19 55.16 13.27 -8.34
CA THR A 19 53.91 12.56 -8.67
C THR A 19 54.17 11.29 -9.48
N ASP A 20 55.08 11.31 -10.45
CA ASP A 20 55.44 10.10 -11.21
C ASP A 20 56.15 9.03 -10.37
N GLU A 21 57.03 9.45 -9.45
CA GLU A 21 57.73 8.54 -8.53
C GLU A 21 56.74 7.92 -7.53
N PHE A 22 55.78 8.69 -7.03
CA PHE A 22 54.68 8.22 -6.18
C PHE A 22 53.75 7.25 -6.91
N LEU A 23 53.42 7.53 -8.18
CA LEU A 23 52.64 6.63 -9.03
C LEU A 23 53.36 5.31 -9.30
N SER A 24 54.69 5.34 -9.43
CA SER A 24 55.51 4.14 -9.62
C SER A 24 55.54 3.24 -8.36
N LEU A 25 55.54 3.85 -7.16
CA LEU A 25 55.45 3.13 -5.89
C LEU A 25 54.06 2.48 -5.68
N LEU A 26 52.98 3.18 -6.06
CA LEU A 26 51.61 2.65 -6.01
C LEU A 26 51.41 1.44 -6.92
N GLN A 27 51.99 1.45 -8.13
CA GLN A 27 51.92 0.29 -9.03
C GLN A 27 52.68 -0.92 -8.49
N LYS A 28 53.77 -0.69 -7.74
CA LYS A 28 54.62 -1.75 -7.19
C LYS A 28 53.96 -2.49 -6.02
N GLU A 29 53.23 -1.76 -5.17
CA GLU A 29 52.54 -2.31 -3.99
C GLU A 29 51.17 -2.96 -4.33
N PHE A 30 50.33 -2.29 -5.14
CA PHE A 30 48.94 -2.77 -5.36
C PHE A 30 48.75 -3.77 -6.51
N LYS A 31 49.73 -3.90 -7.42
CA LYS A 31 49.69 -4.78 -8.63
C LYS A 31 48.30 -4.88 -9.31
N PRO A 32 47.71 -3.77 -9.78
CA PRO A 32 46.37 -3.79 -10.37
C PRO A 32 46.36 -4.55 -11.70
N LYS A 33 45.37 -5.43 -11.91
CA LYS A 33 45.28 -6.30 -13.10
C LYS A 33 44.60 -5.65 -14.31
N SER A 34 43.83 -4.57 -14.12
CA SER A 34 43.14 -3.81 -15.18
C SER A 34 43.46 -2.33 -15.10
N ASP A 35 43.28 -1.60 -16.20
CA ASP A 35 43.54 -0.16 -16.24
C ASP A 35 42.49 0.64 -15.44
N GLU A 36 41.23 0.19 -15.39
CA GLU A 36 40.19 0.77 -14.51
C GLU A 36 40.58 0.70 -13.02
N ALA A 37 41.18 -0.42 -12.59
CA ALA A 37 41.64 -0.57 -11.21
C ALA A 37 42.83 0.35 -10.89
N LYS A 38 43.72 0.60 -11.86
CA LYS A 38 44.82 1.58 -11.70
C LYS A 38 44.27 2.99 -11.51
N ASP A 39 43.28 3.38 -12.30
CA ASP A 39 42.70 4.71 -12.23
C ASP A 39 41.88 4.91 -10.94
N ALA A 40 41.18 3.89 -10.46
CA ALA A 40 40.51 3.90 -9.16
C ALA A 40 41.50 4.08 -8.00
N VAL A 41 42.63 3.35 -8.01
CA VAL A 41 43.67 3.49 -6.97
C VAL A 41 44.30 4.89 -7.01
N LYS A 42 44.60 5.42 -8.21
CA LYS A 42 45.13 6.79 -8.34
C LYS A 42 44.17 7.84 -7.78
N ALA A 43 42.88 7.72 -8.10
CA ALA A 43 41.85 8.60 -7.59
C ALA A 43 41.77 8.53 -6.07
N ALA A 44 41.69 7.32 -5.50
CA ALA A 44 41.60 7.11 -4.05
C ALA A 44 42.77 7.74 -3.28
N VAL A 45 44.00 7.55 -3.77
CA VAL A 45 45.20 8.06 -3.08
C VAL A 45 45.29 9.58 -3.18
N ARG A 46 44.91 10.16 -4.32
CA ARG A 46 44.84 11.61 -4.47
C ARG A 46 43.82 12.23 -3.53
N THR A 47 42.62 11.65 -3.46
CA THR A 47 41.56 12.13 -2.55
C THR A 47 41.99 12.02 -1.09
N LEU A 48 42.69 10.95 -0.71
CA LEU A 48 43.21 10.77 0.63
C LEU A 48 44.29 11.80 0.97
N ALA A 49 45.20 12.11 0.04
CA ALA A 49 46.20 13.15 0.21
C ALA A 49 45.58 14.55 0.37
N GLU A 50 44.57 14.88 -0.44
CA GLU A 50 43.82 16.14 -0.35
C GLU A 50 43.09 16.28 1.00
N GLN A 51 42.47 15.20 1.49
CA GLN A 51 41.78 15.22 2.80
C GLN A 51 42.75 15.24 3.99
N ALA A 52 43.88 14.53 3.90
CA ALA A 52 44.93 14.56 4.93
C ALA A 52 45.58 15.95 5.07
N LEU A 53 45.68 16.70 3.97
CA LEU A 53 46.17 18.08 3.97
C LEU A 53 45.21 19.05 4.66
N VAL A 54 43.89 18.86 4.53
CA VAL A 54 42.87 19.70 5.16
C VAL A 54 42.60 19.32 6.63
N GLY A 55 42.69 18.03 6.96
CA GLY A 55 42.38 17.45 8.28
C GLY A 55 43.62 17.14 9.14
N THR A 56 44.54 18.10 9.30
CA THR A 56 45.87 17.92 9.93
C THR A 56 45.86 17.46 11.40
N THR A 57 44.70 17.35 12.05
CA THR A 57 44.53 17.09 13.48
C THR A 57 44.13 15.65 13.85
N LEU A 58 44.00 14.72 12.88
CA LEU A 58 43.48 13.36 13.12
C LEU A 58 44.46 12.22 12.81
N ILE A 59 45.74 12.51 12.56
CA ILE A 59 46.73 11.46 12.25
C ILE A 59 47.29 10.91 13.56
N SER A 60 46.64 9.89 14.10
CA SER A 60 47.23 9.05 15.14
C SER A 60 48.34 8.18 14.54
N GLY A 61 49.19 7.56 15.38
CA GLY A 61 50.25 6.65 14.92
C GLY A 61 49.76 5.41 14.17
N ASP A 62 48.43 5.18 14.14
CA ASP A 62 47.78 4.14 13.35
C ASP A 62 47.04 4.74 12.15
N VAL A 63 47.61 4.54 10.96
CA VAL A 63 47.07 5.01 9.68
C VAL A 63 45.73 4.35 9.37
N ILE A 64 45.54 3.08 9.76
CA ILE A 64 44.31 2.33 9.49
C ILE A 64 43.16 2.92 10.31
N ALA A 65 43.40 3.20 11.59
CA ALA A 65 42.42 3.85 12.45
C ALA A 65 42.01 5.24 11.92
N SER A 66 42.98 5.99 11.40
CA SER A 66 42.75 7.33 10.83
C SER A 66 41.91 7.27 9.54
N ILE A 67 42.17 6.28 8.66
CA ILE A 67 41.36 6.04 7.46
C ILE A 67 39.92 5.65 7.82
N ASN A 68 39.74 4.72 8.77
CA ASN A 68 38.41 4.32 9.22
C ASN A 68 37.64 5.49 9.83
N ALA A 69 38.31 6.38 10.57
CA ALA A 69 37.68 7.59 11.10
C ALA A 69 37.25 8.57 9.99
N MET A 70 38.02 8.70 8.91
CA MET A 70 37.64 9.50 7.75
C MET A 70 36.44 8.90 7.02
N ILE A 71 36.41 7.58 6.81
CA ILE A 71 35.28 6.86 6.22
C ILE A 71 34.02 7.09 7.09
N ALA A 72 34.12 6.89 8.40
CA ALA A 72 32.99 7.12 9.31
C ALA A 72 32.48 8.56 9.27
N ALA A 73 33.34 9.55 9.05
CA ALA A 73 32.94 10.94 8.89
C ALA A 73 32.21 11.19 7.56
N ILE A 74 32.60 10.51 6.49
CA ILE A 74 31.89 10.53 5.19
C ILE A 74 30.52 9.86 5.35
N ASP A 75 30.47 8.68 5.96
CA ASP A 75 29.24 7.92 6.18
C ASP A 75 28.25 8.70 7.03
N LYS A 76 28.73 9.44 8.03
CA LYS A 76 27.90 10.35 8.82
C LYS A 76 27.28 11.45 7.94
N LYS A 77 28.06 12.09 7.06
CA LYS A 77 27.53 13.13 6.16
C LYS A 77 26.55 12.56 5.13
N LEU A 78 26.84 11.38 4.58
CA LEU A 78 25.93 10.67 3.69
C LEU A 78 24.63 10.32 4.41
N THR A 79 24.72 9.80 5.63
CA THR A 79 23.57 9.46 6.47
C THR A 79 22.69 10.66 6.76
N GLU A 80 23.27 11.79 7.17
CA GLU A 80 22.54 13.05 7.38
C GLU A 80 21.79 13.49 6.11
N GLN A 81 22.46 13.47 4.96
CA GLN A 81 21.86 13.89 3.69
C GLN A 81 20.80 12.92 3.19
N VAL A 82 21.03 11.62 3.28
CA VAL A 82 20.09 10.57 2.83
C VAL A 82 18.84 10.56 3.71
N ASN A 83 18.97 10.76 5.02
CA ASN A 83 17.81 10.92 5.90
C ASN A 83 16.90 12.07 5.45
N LEU A 84 17.46 13.23 5.08
CA LEU A 84 16.67 14.35 4.55
C LEU A 84 15.96 14.00 3.23
N ILE A 85 16.60 13.23 2.35
CA ILE A 85 16.00 12.81 1.07
C ILE A 85 14.88 11.80 1.32
N LEU A 86 15.13 10.78 2.14
CA LEU A 86 14.17 9.71 2.44
C LEU A 86 12.95 10.22 3.21
N HIS A 87 13.14 11.19 4.11
CA HIS A 87 12.05 11.76 4.91
C HIS A 87 11.34 12.94 4.23
N HIS A 88 11.74 13.31 3.02
CA HIS A 88 11.01 14.31 2.25
C HIS A 88 9.62 13.79 1.84
N GLU A 89 8.58 14.60 2.03
CA GLU A 89 7.19 14.16 1.81
C GLU A 89 6.93 13.56 0.43
N ASP A 90 7.52 14.15 -0.62
CA ASP A 90 7.32 13.67 -2.00
C ASP A 90 7.95 12.30 -2.22
N PHE A 91 9.12 12.06 -1.61
CA PHE A 91 9.78 10.76 -1.68
C PHE A 91 8.99 9.71 -0.89
N GLN A 92 8.56 10.04 0.33
CA GLN A 92 7.76 9.12 1.14
C GLN A 92 6.42 8.78 0.49
N LYS A 93 5.74 9.73 -0.15
CA LYS A 93 4.50 9.48 -0.90
C LYS A 93 4.74 8.49 -2.05
N LEU A 94 5.83 8.68 -2.79
CA LEU A 94 6.21 7.79 -3.89
C LEU A 94 6.63 6.41 -3.38
N GLU A 95 7.46 6.37 -2.35
CA GLU A 95 7.95 5.15 -1.71
C GLU A 95 6.80 4.34 -1.12
N GLY A 96 5.88 4.98 -0.39
CA GLY A 96 4.70 4.33 0.19
C GLY A 96 3.78 3.70 -0.86
N ALA A 97 3.57 4.39 -1.99
CA ALA A 97 2.77 3.88 -3.10
C ALA A 97 3.42 2.66 -3.77
N TRP A 98 4.70 2.77 -4.14
CA TRP A 98 5.41 1.67 -4.82
C TRP A 98 5.69 0.49 -3.90
N ARG A 99 6.02 0.72 -2.63
CA ARG A 99 6.18 -0.36 -1.65
C ARG A 99 4.85 -1.02 -1.30
N GLY A 100 3.76 -0.25 -1.22
CA GLY A 100 2.42 -0.80 -1.08
C GLY A 100 2.04 -1.70 -2.27
N LEU A 101 2.32 -1.25 -3.50
CA LEU A 101 2.15 -2.07 -4.70
C LEU A 101 3.05 -3.31 -4.70
N HIS A 102 4.32 -3.16 -4.30
CA HIS A 102 5.25 -4.28 -4.18
C HIS A 102 4.77 -5.31 -3.14
N HIS A 103 4.22 -4.86 -2.01
CA HIS A 103 3.58 -5.72 -1.02
C HIS A 103 2.41 -6.48 -1.63
N LEU A 104 1.52 -5.80 -2.36
CA LEU A 104 0.40 -6.46 -3.04
C LEU A 104 0.88 -7.55 -4.02
N VAL A 105 1.87 -7.24 -4.85
CA VAL A 105 2.38 -8.18 -5.86
C VAL A 105 3.13 -9.35 -5.22
N SER A 106 4.03 -9.07 -4.28
CA SER A 106 4.88 -10.10 -3.65
C SER A 106 4.09 -11.06 -2.77
N ASN A 107 3.01 -10.58 -2.15
CA ASN A 107 2.15 -11.39 -1.28
C ASN A 107 0.96 -12.01 -2.03
N THR A 108 0.91 -11.90 -3.36
CA THR A 108 -0.15 -12.47 -4.20
C THR A 108 0.41 -13.56 -5.12
N GLU A 109 -0.16 -14.76 -5.06
CA GLU A 109 0.13 -15.85 -6.00
C GLU A 109 -0.60 -15.65 -7.33
N THR A 110 0.01 -14.93 -8.27
CA THR A 110 -0.54 -14.71 -9.61
C THR A 110 -0.49 -15.97 -10.48
N ASP A 111 -1.54 -16.19 -11.26
CA ASP A 111 -1.67 -17.29 -12.23
C ASP A 111 -2.63 -16.88 -13.36
N ASP A 112 -3.06 -17.84 -14.20
CA ASP A 112 -4.03 -17.56 -15.27
C ASP A 112 -5.38 -17.03 -14.76
N GLN A 113 -5.75 -17.35 -13.51
CA GLN A 113 -7.01 -16.94 -12.89
C GLN A 113 -6.89 -15.61 -12.12
N LEU A 114 -5.70 -15.26 -11.63
CA LEU A 114 -5.46 -14.08 -10.81
C LEU A 114 -4.42 -13.16 -11.47
N LYS A 115 -4.91 -12.02 -11.97
CA LYS A 115 -4.12 -10.99 -12.63
C LYS A 115 -4.24 -9.66 -11.92
N ILE A 116 -3.12 -8.95 -11.81
CA ILE A 116 -3.06 -7.59 -11.26
C ILE A 116 -2.76 -6.65 -12.43
N ARG A 117 -3.65 -5.66 -12.66
CA ARG A 117 -3.47 -4.63 -13.69
C ARG A 117 -3.32 -3.28 -13.00
N VAL A 118 -2.22 -2.59 -13.30
CA VAL A 118 -1.88 -1.31 -12.69
C VAL A 118 -2.13 -0.19 -13.68
N MET A 119 -2.74 0.90 -13.22
CA MET A 119 -2.91 2.12 -13.98
C MET A 119 -2.43 3.29 -13.14
N ASN A 120 -1.44 4.02 -13.65
CA ASN A 120 -0.93 5.22 -13.02
C ASN A 120 -1.88 6.40 -13.31
N ILE A 121 -2.52 6.92 -12.27
CA ILE A 121 -3.35 8.12 -12.37
C ILE A 121 -3.28 8.89 -11.05
N SER A 122 -3.07 10.20 -11.13
CA SER A 122 -3.07 11.04 -9.93
C SER A 122 -4.51 11.25 -9.45
N LYS A 123 -4.72 11.44 -8.13
CA LYS A 123 -6.04 11.74 -7.57
C LYS A 123 -6.67 12.99 -8.22
N LYS A 124 -5.84 14.00 -8.51
CA LYS A 124 -6.26 15.26 -9.14
C LYS A 124 -6.74 15.04 -10.58
N ASP A 125 -6.03 14.22 -11.35
CA ASP A 125 -6.42 13.93 -12.74
C ASP A 125 -7.65 13.03 -12.79
N LEU A 126 -7.77 12.07 -11.87
CA LEU A 126 -8.97 11.25 -11.73
C LEU A 126 -10.20 12.11 -11.42
N SER A 127 -10.08 13.02 -10.44
CA SER A 127 -11.13 13.97 -10.09
C SER A 127 -11.51 14.87 -11.27
N ARG A 128 -10.52 15.44 -11.98
CA ARG A 128 -10.77 16.27 -13.17
C ARG A 128 -11.48 15.47 -14.27
N ASN A 129 -11.05 14.23 -14.50
CA ASN A 129 -11.63 13.37 -15.51
C ASN A 129 -13.10 13.08 -15.22
N LEU A 130 -13.41 12.59 -14.02
CA LEU A 130 -14.78 12.22 -13.64
C LEU A 130 -15.71 13.44 -13.57
N LYS A 131 -15.20 14.60 -13.15
CA LYS A 131 -15.97 15.84 -13.11
C LYS A 131 -16.45 16.30 -14.49
N SER A 132 -15.63 16.11 -15.53
CA SER A 132 -16.00 16.48 -16.91
C SER A 132 -17.16 15.67 -17.49
N PHE A 133 -17.41 14.47 -16.95
CA PHE A 133 -18.44 13.54 -17.45
C PHE A 133 -19.59 13.37 -16.45
N LYS A 134 -19.76 14.28 -15.48
CA LYS A 134 -20.79 14.18 -14.45
C LYS A 134 -22.21 14.23 -15.04
N GLY A 135 -23.15 13.54 -14.40
CA GLY A 135 -24.58 13.60 -14.76
C GLY A 135 -24.96 12.52 -15.75
N VAL A 136 -25.46 12.88 -16.93
CA VAL A 136 -25.96 11.90 -17.93
C VAL A 136 -24.80 11.17 -18.64
N ALA A 137 -23.64 11.80 -18.80
CA ALA A 137 -22.52 11.30 -19.59
C ALA A 137 -21.48 10.49 -18.79
N TRP A 138 -21.81 10.05 -17.57
CA TRP A 138 -20.85 9.39 -16.67
C TRP A 138 -20.33 8.05 -17.23
N ASP A 139 -21.17 7.38 -18.02
CA ASP A 139 -20.90 6.17 -18.80
C ASP A 139 -19.95 6.40 -19.98
N GLN A 140 -19.68 7.65 -20.37
CA GLN A 140 -18.72 7.99 -21.42
C GLN A 140 -17.33 8.33 -20.87
N SER A 141 -17.17 8.33 -19.54
CA SER A 141 -15.89 8.68 -18.91
C SER A 141 -14.78 7.68 -19.30
N PRO A 142 -13.54 8.15 -19.54
CA PRO A 142 -12.42 7.26 -19.84
C PRO A 142 -12.20 6.14 -18.82
N MET A 143 -12.50 6.40 -17.54
CA MET A 143 -12.47 5.41 -16.47
C MET A 143 -13.55 4.33 -16.68
N PHE A 144 -14.79 4.73 -16.97
CA PHE A 144 -15.85 3.78 -17.26
C PHE A 144 -15.52 2.92 -18.49
N LYS A 145 -15.00 3.52 -19.56
CA LYS A 145 -14.62 2.75 -20.76
C LYS A 145 -13.56 1.69 -20.47
N LYS A 146 -12.56 2.01 -19.65
CA LYS A 146 -11.48 1.08 -19.27
C LYS A 146 -11.93 -0.01 -18.30
N ILE A 147 -12.85 0.28 -17.39
CA ILE A 147 -13.29 -0.67 -16.36
C ILE A 147 -14.45 -1.53 -16.89
N TYR A 148 -15.44 -0.87 -17.49
CA TYR A 148 -16.67 -1.50 -17.96
C TYR A 148 -16.54 -1.92 -19.42
N GLU A 149 -16.38 -0.99 -20.38
CA GLU A 149 -16.52 -1.32 -21.81
C GLU A 149 -15.46 -2.28 -22.32
N SER A 150 -14.16 -2.05 -22.03
CA SER A 150 -13.07 -2.86 -22.57
C SER A 150 -13.00 -4.27 -22.00
N GLU A 151 -13.60 -4.51 -20.83
CA GLU A 151 -13.54 -5.80 -20.14
C GLU A 151 -14.93 -6.40 -19.91
N TYR A 152 -15.67 -5.94 -18.90
CA TYR A 152 -16.97 -6.52 -18.53
C TYR A 152 -18.03 -6.42 -19.65
N GLY A 153 -18.01 -5.33 -20.40
CA GLY A 153 -18.86 -5.06 -21.56
C GLY A 153 -18.45 -5.86 -22.80
N GLN A 154 -17.17 -6.19 -22.92
CA GLN A 154 -16.56 -6.80 -24.10
C GLN A 154 -16.82 -8.32 -24.18
N LEU A 155 -17.03 -8.83 -25.39
CA LEU A 155 -17.11 -10.28 -25.62
C LEU A 155 -15.72 -10.90 -25.43
N GLY A 156 -15.61 -11.90 -24.56
CA GLY A 156 -14.32 -12.52 -24.21
C GLY A 156 -13.41 -11.67 -23.33
N GLY A 157 -13.89 -10.54 -22.79
CA GLY A 157 -13.15 -9.72 -21.83
C GLY A 157 -13.09 -10.34 -20.44
N GLU A 158 -12.15 -9.87 -19.61
CA GLU A 158 -11.91 -10.38 -18.26
C GLU A 158 -12.43 -9.38 -17.22
N PRO A 159 -13.59 -9.61 -16.59
CA PRO A 159 -14.17 -8.63 -15.69
C PRO A 159 -13.29 -8.41 -14.45
N PHE A 160 -13.09 -7.14 -14.10
CA PHE A 160 -12.39 -6.77 -12.88
C PHE A 160 -13.17 -7.22 -11.65
N GLY A 161 -12.50 -7.94 -10.75
CA GLY A 161 -13.11 -8.43 -9.50
C GLY A 161 -13.11 -7.40 -8.36
N CYS A 162 -12.03 -6.62 -8.24
CA CYS A 162 -11.87 -5.57 -7.25
C CYS A 162 -11.06 -4.41 -7.85
N LEU A 163 -11.39 -3.18 -7.50
CA LEU A 163 -10.57 -2.00 -7.77
C LEU A 163 -9.89 -1.55 -6.48
N VAL A 164 -8.61 -1.21 -6.57
CA VAL A 164 -7.83 -0.70 -5.44
C VAL A 164 -7.36 0.70 -5.80
N GLY A 165 -7.78 1.69 -5.02
CA GLY A 165 -7.34 3.06 -5.16
C GLY A 165 -6.31 3.39 -4.09
N ASP A 166 -5.07 3.65 -4.50
CA ASP A 166 -4.04 4.16 -3.58
C ASP A 166 -4.21 5.67 -3.35
N TYR A 167 -5.32 6.01 -2.73
CA TYR A 167 -5.67 7.37 -2.35
C TYR A 167 -6.11 7.40 -0.88
N HIS A 168 -6.07 8.60 -0.33
CA HIS A 168 -6.60 8.91 0.99
C HIS A 168 -7.74 9.91 0.81
N PHE A 169 -8.94 9.53 1.27
CA PHE A 169 -10.15 10.34 1.12
C PHE A 169 -10.59 10.99 2.44
N ASP A 170 -11.12 12.19 2.34
CA ASP A 170 -11.71 12.95 3.45
C ASP A 170 -13.18 13.32 3.20
N HIS A 171 -13.75 14.14 4.08
CA HIS A 171 -15.15 14.59 3.99
C HIS A 171 -15.33 15.83 3.10
N THR A 172 -14.26 16.31 2.46
CA THR A 172 -14.34 17.53 1.66
C THR A 172 -15.22 17.30 0.42
N PRO A 173 -15.90 18.34 -0.09
CA PRO A 173 -16.73 18.23 -1.28
C PRO A 173 -16.06 17.55 -2.50
N PRO A 174 -14.80 17.88 -2.90
CA PRO A 174 -14.18 17.23 -4.06
C PRO A 174 -13.96 15.72 -3.86
N ASP A 175 -13.66 15.29 -2.64
CA ASP A 175 -13.45 13.87 -2.31
C ASP A 175 -14.77 13.10 -2.28
N VAL A 176 -15.82 13.71 -1.69
CA VAL A 176 -17.17 13.14 -1.70
C VAL A 176 -17.72 13.01 -3.12
N GLU A 177 -17.52 14.02 -3.97
CA GLU A 177 -17.89 13.95 -5.39
C GLU A 177 -17.14 12.84 -6.12
N LEU A 178 -15.82 12.74 -5.90
CA LEU A 178 -14.99 11.70 -6.51
C LEU A 178 -15.43 10.30 -6.10
N LEU A 179 -15.66 10.06 -4.80
CA LEU A 179 -16.18 8.79 -4.29
C LEU A 179 -17.59 8.49 -4.84
N GLY A 180 -18.44 9.52 -4.96
CA GLY A 180 -19.77 9.39 -5.56
C GLY A 180 -19.70 8.89 -7.00
N GLU A 181 -18.90 9.52 -7.86
CA GLU A 181 -18.78 9.10 -9.26
C GLU A 181 -18.09 7.74 -9.41
N ILE A 182 -17.05 7.44 -8.61
CA ILE A 182 -16.39 6.13 -8.66
C ILE A 182 -17.31 5.01 -8.18
N SER A 183 -18.22 5.30 -7.23
CA SER A 183 -19.19 4.32 -6.74
C SER A 183 -20.17 3.89 -7.83
N LYS A 184 -20.61 4.82 -8.69
CA LYS A 184 -21.47 4.50 -9.85
C LYS A 184 -20.77 3.57 -10.84
N ILE A 185 -19.51 3.87 -11.17
CA ILE A 185 -18.69 3.02 -12.07
C ILE A 185 -18.49 1.63 -11.45
N SER A 186 -18.18 1.59 -10.14
CA SER A 186 -17.97 0.37 -9.38
C SER A 186 -19.24 -0.49 -9.31
N ALA A 187 -20.39 0.14 -9.09
CA ALA A 187 -21.69 -0.51 -9.05
C ALA A 187 -22.08 -1.09 -10.41
N ALA A 188 -21.87 -0.33 -11.50
CA ALA A 188 -22.16 -0.79 -12.85
C ALA A 188 -21.29 -1.98 -13.29
N ALA A 189 -20.00 -1.96 -12.95
CA ALA A 189 -19.07 -3.06 -13.25
C ALA A 189 -19.14 -4.22 -12.24
N HIS A 190 -19.97 -4.10 -11.19
CA HIS A 190 -20.00 -4.99 -10.03
C HIS A 190 -18.61 -5.23 -9.42
N CYS A 191 -17.80 -4.19 -9.32
CA CYS A 191 -16.41 -4.27 -8.88
C CYS A 191 -16.19 -3.34 -7.69
N PRO A 192 -16.16 -3.85 -6.43
CA PRO A 192 -15.95 -3.01 -5.26
C PRO A 192 -14.63 -2.23 -5.33
N PHE A 193 -14.68 -0.95 -4.96
CA PHE A 193 -13.54 -0.04 -4.89
C PHE A 193 -13.06 0.11 -3.44
N ILE A 194 -11.82 -0.32 -3.19
CA ILE A 194 -11.17 -0.31 -1.89
C ILE A 194 -10.09 0.77 -1.87
N THR A 195 -10.11 1.65 -0.87
CA THR A 195 -9.16 2.77 -0.77
C THR A 195 -8.90 3.16 0.68
N GLY A 196 -8.01 4.12 0.93
CA GLY A 196 -7.64 4.57 2.26
C GLY A 196 -8.48 5.76 2.75
N ALA A 197 -8.73 5.83 4.06
CA ALA A 197 -9.24 7.05 4.69
C ALA A 197 -8.08 7.98 5.10
N ASN A 198 -8.30 9.29 5.04
CA ASN A 198 -7.37 10.31 5.54
C ASN A 198 -7.69 10.63 7.02
N PRO A 199 -6.72 10.89 7.93
CA PRO A 199 -7.01 11.35 9.29
C PRO A 199 -7.95 12.55 9.37
N SER A 200 -7.86 13.47 8.41
CA SER A 200 -8.71 14.65 8.31
C SER A 200 -10.20 14.32 8.18
N LEU A 201 -10.54 13.09 7.75
CA LEU A 201 -11.92 12.60 7.74
C LEU A 201 -12.54 12.56 9.12
N LEU A 202 -11.76 12.41 10.20
CA LEU A 202 -12.25 12.43 11.58
C LEU A 202 -11.94 13.75 12.31
N GLN A 203 -11.56 14.80 11.56
CA GLN A 203 -11.03 16.06 12.08
C GLN A 203 -9.80 15.82 12.97
N MET A 204 -8.87 15.00 12.49
CA MET A 204 -7.59 14.71 13.13
C MET A 204 -6.47 15.10 12.17
N GLU A 205 -5.34 15.56 12.69
CA GLU A 205 -4.14 15.79 11.88
C GLU A 205 -3.40 14.47 11.66
N THR A 206 -3.40 13.60 12.68
CA THR A 206 -2.70 12.31 12.67
C THR A 206 -3.61 11.17 13.14
N TRP A 207 -3.35 9.93 12.69
CA TRP A 207 -4.07 8.76 13.21
C TRP A 207 -3.78 8.47 14.69
N GLN A 208 -2.72 9.04 15.27
CA GLN A 208 -2.37 8.89 16.69
C GLN A 208 -3.44 9.47 17.63
N GLU A 209 -4.18 10.48 17.16
CA GLU A 209 -5.23 11.12 17.94
C GLU A 209 -6.52 10.29 18.01
N LEU A 210 -6.60 9.14 17.31
CA LEU A 210 -7.81 8.31 17.26
C LEU A 210 -8.28 7.81 18.64
N ALA A 211 -7.36 7.72 19.60
CA ALA A 211 -7.70 7.36 20.98
C ALA A 211 -8.45 8.46 21.73
N ASN A 212 -8.28 9.74 21.37
CA ASN A 212 -8.70 10.90 22.15
C ASN A 212 -10.23 11.14 22.19
N PRO A 213 -10.99 11.12 21.06
CA PRO A 213 -12.38 11.55 21.07
C PRO A 213 -13.29 10.53 21.73
N ARG A 214 -14.02 10.86 22.80
CA ARG A 214 -14.86 9.87 23.52
C ARG A 214 -15.89 9.13 22.65
N ASP A 215 -16.40 9.76 21.61
CA ASP A 215 -17.34 9.17 20.65
C ASP A 215 -17.05 9.65 19.23
N LEU A 216 -16.82 8.72 18.30
CA LEU A 216 -16.57 9.02 16.89
C LEU A 216 -17.87 9.25 16.10
N THR A 217 -18.99 8.67 16.51
CA THR A 217 -20.25 8.76 15.77
C THR A 217 -20.84 10.17 15.83
N SER A 218 -20.69 10.87 16.96
CA SER A 218 -21.16 12.26 17.11
C SER A 218 -20.52 13.23 16.09
N LYS A 219 -19.24 13.03 15.72
CA LYS A 219 -18.53 13.87 14.74
C LYS A 219 -19.22 13.91 13.37
N PHE A 220 -19.75 12.78 12.91
CA PHE A 220 -20.42 12.70 11.60
C PHE A 220 -21.80 13.40 11.57
N THR A 221 -22.29 13.87 12.71
CA THR A 221 -23.58 14.59 12.80
C THR A 221 -23.45 16.06 12.45
N THR A 222 -22.22 16.62 12.49
CA THR A 222 -22.00 18.03 12.19
C THR A 222 -22.39 18.36 10.72
N PRO A 223 -22.75 19.62 10.42
CA PRO A 223 -23.15 20.02 9.08
C PRO A 223 -22.04 19.87 8.04
N GLU A 224 -20.76 19.89 8.44
CA GLU A 224 -19.62 19.66 7.54
C GLU A 224 -19.69 18.31 6.82
N TYR A 225 -20.25 17.29 7.49
CA TYR A 225 -20.42 15.93 6.94
C TYR A 225 -21.76 15.74 6.23
N ALA A 226 -22.49 16.80 5.88
CA ALA A 226 -23.76 16.66 5.15
C ALA A 226 -23.58 15.88 3.84
N GLY A 227 -22.57 16.24 3.03
CA GLY A 227 -22.24 15.52 1.79
C GLY A 227 -21.80 14.08 2.04
N TRP A 228 -21.00 13.85 3.09
CA TRP A 228 -20.57 12.51 3.49
C TRP A 228 -21.74 11.61 3.88
N ARG A 229 -22.72 12.12 4.64
CA ARG A 229 -23.92 11.38 5.01
C ARG A 229 -24.77 11.03 3.79
N SER A 230 -24.97 11.98 2.89
CA SER A 230 -25.68 11.73 1.63
C SER A 230 -24.98 10.68 0.77
N LEU A 231 -23.63 10.68 0.72
CA LEU A 231 -22.87 9.61 0.06
C LEU A 231 -23.11 8.24 0.72
N ARG A 232 -23.11 8.16 2.06
CA ARG A 232 -23.36 6.91 2.79
C ARG A 232 -24.78 6.38 2.61
N GLU A 233 -25.76 7.26 2.46
CA GLU A 233 -27.16 6.91 2.21
C GLU A 233 -27.38 6.44 0.77
N SER A 234 -26.49 6.81 -0.17
CA SER A 234 -26.55 6.35 -1.55
C SER A 234 -26.42 4.83 -1.65
N GLU A 235 -27.19 4.23 -2.54
CA GLU A 235 -27.23 2.79 -2.77
C GLU A 235 -25.92 2.26 -3.41
N ASP A 236 -25.26 3.09 -4.23
CA ASP A 236 -24.00 2.75 -4.91
C ASP A 236 -22.80 2.70 -3.95
N SER A 237 -22.89 3.37 -2.80
CA SER A 237 -21.82 3.40 -1.80
C SER A 237 -21.53 2.03 -1.16
N ARG A 238 -22.38 1.03 -1.41
CA ARG A 238 -22.16 -0.37 -1.03
C ARG A 238 -20.89 -0.95 -1.66
N TYR A 239 -20.52 -0.46 -2.84
CA TYR A 239 -19.29 -0.86 -3.54
C TYR A 239 -18.04 -0.12 -3.05
N LEU A 240 -18.15 0.81 -2.09
CA LEU A 240 -17.00 1.54 -1.54
C LEU A 240 -16.54 0.91 -0.22
N GLY A 241 -15.25 0.62 -0.11
CA GLY A 241 -14.59 0.22 1.14
C GLY A 241 -13.45 1.16 1.50
N LEU A 242 -13.46 1.68 2.73
CA LEU A 242 -12.41 2.56 3.24
C LEU A 242 -11.59 1.86 4.33
N ALA A 243 -10.33 1.57 4.04
CA ALA A 243 -9.38 0.97 4.98
C ALA A 243 -8.62 2.04 5.77
N LEU A 244 -8.40 1.77 7.06
CA LEU A 244 -7.60 2.61 7.96
C LEU A 244 -7.06 1.79 9.13
N PRO A 245 -6.01 2.23 9.84
CA PRO A 245 -5.05 3.26 9.46
C PRO A 245 -4.07 2.71 8.40
N ARG A 246 -2.99 3.41 8.06
CA ARG A 246 -1.91 2.88 7.21
C ARG A 246 -1.07 1.84 7.97
N PHE A 247 -0.34 1.01 7.24
CA PHE A 247 0.58 0.01 7.81
C PHE A 247 2.02 0.28 7.39
N LEU A 248 2.97 -0.22 8.15
CA LEU A 248 4.39 0.02 7.94
C LEU A 248 4.89 -0.75 6.71
N ALA A 249 5.47 -0.03 5.74
CA ALA A 249 5.88 -0.61 4.46
C ALA A 249 7.23 -1.35 4.55
N ARG A 250 8.13 -0.87 5.41
CA ARG A 250 9.48 -1.42 5.61
C ARG A 250 9.98 -1.18 7.03
N THR A 251 10.95 -1.97 7.46
CA THR A 251 11.76 -1.62 8.63
C THR A 251 12.72 -0.47 8.28
N PRO A 252 13.01 0.43 9.24
CA PRO A 252 14.06 1.41 9.08
C PRO A 252 15.42 0.75 8.81
N TYR A 253 16.23 1.41 7.99
CA TYR A 253 17.60 0.99 7.73
C TYR A 253 18.48 1.23 8.94
N GLY A 254 19.38 0.29 9.20
CA GLY A 254 20.31 0.36 10.32
C GLY A 254 21.10 -0.93 10.43
N ALA A 255 22.29 -0.86 11.03
CA ALA A 255 23.22 -1.99 11.08
C ALA A 255 22.62 -3.24 11.76
N LYS A 256 21.69 -3.03 12.71
CA LYS A 256 21.03 -4.11 13.47
C LYS A 256 19.74 -4.62 12.85
N SER A 257 19.03 -3.78 12.10
CA SER A 257 17.69 -4.08 11.58
C SER A 257 17.75 -4.51 10.12
N ASN A 258 18.23 -3.62 9.25
CA ASN A 258 18.28 -3.81 7.81
C ASN A 258 19.54 -3.10 7.28
N PRO A 259 20.69 -3.81 7.28
CA PRO A 259 21.97 -3.22 6.90
C PRO A 259 22.02 -2.94 5.40
N VAL A 260 22.73 -1.87 5.04
CA VAL A 260 23.04 -1.50 3.66
C VAL A 260 24.48 -1.92 3.38
N GLU A 261 24.73 -2.59 2.25
CA GLU A 261 26.08 -3.11 1.93
C GLU A 261 27.07 -2.01 1.48
N GLU A 262 26.57 -0.89 0.96
CA GLU A 262 27.39 0.14 0.31
C GLU A 262 28.10 1.07 1.32
N PHE A 263 27.43 1.42 2.43
CA PHE A 263 27.98 2.27 3.49
C PHE A 263 27.22 2.07 4.81
N ASP A 264 27.81 2.47 5.93
CA ASP A 264 27.22 2.38 7.26
C ASP A 264 26.08 3.41 7.44
N PHE A 265 24.91 3.08 6.91
CA PHE A 265 23.71 3.92 6.97
C PHE A 265 22.87 3.63 8.22
N GLU A 266 22.56 4.67 8.99
CA GLU A 266 21.64 4.64 10.12
C GLU A 266 20.47 5.61 9.89
N GLU A 267 19.27 5.06 9.73
CA GLU A 267 18.08 5.88 9.52
C GLU A 267 17.59 6.49 10.84
N ASP A 268 17.59 7.82 10.93
CA ASP A 268 17.14 8.52 12.13
C ASP A 268 15.61 8.54 12.18
N THR A 269 15.02 7.67 13.00
CA THR A 269 13.57 7.61 13.21
C THR A 269 13.06 8.49 14.35
N GLY A 270 13.89 9.37 14.91
CA GLY A 270 13.48 10.38 15.90
C GLY A 270 12.82 9.81 17.16
N GLY A 271 13.25 8.64 17.63
CA GLY A 271 12.65 7.99 18.81
C GLY A 271 11.23 7.46 18.59
N GLY A 272 10.84 7.19 17.34
CA GLY A 272 9.50 6.69 17.01
C GLY A 272 8.54 7.75 16.47
N ASP A 273 9.04 8.88 15.98
CA ASP A 273 8.20 9.86 15.26
C ASP A 273 7.56 9.20 14.02
N HIS A 274 6.24 9.25 13.93
CA HIS A 274 5.50 8.58 12.87
C HIS A 274 5.77 9.21 11.50
N GLY A 275 6.14 10.49 11.44
CA GLY A 275 6.45 11.18 10.18
C GLY A 275 7.68 10.62 9.46
N LYS A 276 8.60 9.96 10.17
CA LYS A 276 9.84 9.43 9.60
C LYS A 276 9.74 8.00 9.08
N TYR A 277 8.65 7.30 9.35
CA TYR A 277 8.43 5.93 8.86
C TYR A 277 7.77 5.92 7.48
N ALA A 278 8.14 4.95 6.65
CA ALA A 278 7.49 4.73 5.36
C ALA A 278 6.18 3.96 5.54
N TRP A 279 5.05 4.64 5.40
CA TRP A 279 3.71 4.07 5.53
C TRP A 279 3.12 3.69 4.16
N ALA A 280 2.57 2.48 4.07
CA ALA A 280 1.81 2.00 2.92
C ALA A 280 0.30 2.03 3.20
N ASN A 281 -0.49 2.23 2.15
CA ASN A 281 -1.95 2.28 2.26
C ASN A 281 -2.54 0.89 2.55
N SER A 282 -3.35 0.77 3.60
CA SER A 282 -4.00 -0.48 4.00
C SER A 282 -5.01 -1.03 3.00
N ALA A 283 -5.38 -0.24 1.98
CA ALA A 283 -6.10 -0.76 0.82
C ALA A 283 -5.32 -1.92 0.13
N TYR A 284 -3.99 -1.84 0.09
CA TYR A 284 -3.14 -2.93 -0.43
C TYR A 284 -3.21 -4.18 0.44
N ALA A 285 -3.19 -4.04 1.77
CA ALA A 285 -3.31 -5.17 2.69
C ALA A 285 -4.67 -5.88 2.56
N MET A 286 -5.77 -5.10 2.42
CA MET A 286 -7.09 -5.68 2.16
C MET A 286 -7.14 -6.38 0.78
N ALA A 287 -6.51 -5.79 -0.24
CA ALA A 287 -6.42 -6.39 -1.57
C ALA A 287 -5.66 -7.72 -1.56
N THR A 288 -4.56 -7.82 -0.81
CA THR A 288 -3.84 -9.08 -0.58
C THR A 288 -4.75 -10.15 0.03
N ASN A 289 -5.60 -9.78 1.01
CA ASN A 289 -6.56 -10.72 1.60
C ASN A 289 -7.65 -11.15 0.60
N ILE A 290 -8.14 -10.23 -0.23
CA ILE A 290 -9.09 -10.54 -1.32
C ILE A 290 -8.47 -11.55 -2.29
N ASN A 291 -7.24 -11.28 -2.74
CA ASN A 291 -6.50 -12.15 -3.66
C ASN A 291 -6.26 -13.53 -3.05
N ARG A 292 -5.80 -13.59 -1.80
CA ARG A 292 -5.60 -14.83 -1.06
C ARG A 292 -6.89 -15.64 -0.94
N SER A 293 -7.99 -14.99 -0.56
CA SER A 293 -9.31 -15.65 -0.47
C SER A 293 -9.74 -16.24 -1.82
N PHE A 294 -9.52 -15.50 -2.91
CA PHE A 294 -9.82 -15.98 -4.26
C PHE A 294 -8.95 -17.19 -4.63
N LYS A 295 -7.64 -17.12 -4.39
CA LYS A 295 -6.71 -18.22 -4.71
C LYS A 295 -7.04 -19.50 -3.93
N THR A 296 -7.28 -19.39 -2.63
CA THR A 296 -7.53 -20.57 -1.77
C THR A 296 -8.91 -21.18 -1.99
N TYR A 297 -9.94 -20.35 -2.18
CA TYR A 297 -11.35 -20.80 -2.16
C TYR A 297 -12.09 -20.65 -3.49
N GLY A 298 -11.54 -19.90 -4.46
CA GLY A 298 -12.22 -19.49 -5.69
C GLY A 298 -13.20 -18.32 -5.49
N TRP A 299 -13.30 -17.77 -4.28
CA TRP A 299 -14.27 -16.74 -3.89
C TRP A 299 -13.67 -15.75 -2.89
N CYS A 300 -14.03 -14.47 -3.00
CA CYS A 300 -13.54 -13.40 -2.12
C CYS A 300 -14.42 -13.18 -0.88
N THR A 301 -14.84 -14.27 -0.21
CA THR A 301 -15.75 -14.20 0.94
C THR A 301 -15.02 -14.29 2.29
N ALA A 302 -13.80 -14.83 2.31
CA ALA A 302 -12.99 -15.04 3.50
C ALA A 302 -11.90 -13.97 3.59
N ILE A 303 -12.32 -12.71 3.75
CA ILE A 303 -11.44 -11.53 3.74
C ILE A 303 -11.41 -10.79 5.08
N ARG A 304 -12.09 -11.33 6.09
CA ARG A 304 -12.27 -10.71 7.42
C ARG A 304 -12.13 -11.75 8.54
N GLY A 305 -11.88 -11.26 9.74
CA GLY A 305 -11.70 -12.05 10.96
C GLY A 305 -10.27 -12.58 11.09
N VAL A 306 -9.80 -12.65 12.34
CA VAL A 306 -8.43 -13.04 12.72
C VAL A 306 -8.04 -14.40 12.10
N GLU A 307 -8.88 -15.42 12.26
CA GLU A 307 -8.63 -16.77 11.72
C GLU A 307 -9.39 -17.05 10.41
N SER A 308 -10.19 -16.09 9.94
CA SER A 308 -11.13 -16.28 8.83
C SER A 308 -10.67 -15.63 7.52
N GLY A 309 -9.36 -15.38 7.40
CA GLY A 309 -8.70 -14.85 6.20
C GLY A 309 -8.54 -13.33 6.17
N GLY A 310 -8.87 -12.63 7.27
CA GLY A 310 -8.62 -11.20 7.43
C GLY A 310 -7.24 -10.85 8.01
N ALA A 311 -6.41 -11.85 8.29
CA ALA A 311 -5.06 -11.70 8.85
C ALA A 311 -4.07 -11.10 7.85
N VAL A 312 -3.31 -10.12 8.32
CA VAL A 312 -2.15 -9.53 7.67
C VAL A 312 -0.93 -9.87 8.53
N GLU A 313 -0.12 -10.79 8.03
CA GLU A 313 1.02 -11.39 8.73
C GLU A 313 2.33 -10.82 8.20
N GLY A 314 3.40 -10.92 9.00
CA GLY A 314 4.74 -10.50 8.60
C GLY A 314 4.86 -8.99 8.39
N LEU A 315 4.13 -8.20 9.20
CA LEU A 315 4.30 -6.76 9.14
C LEU A 315 5.68 -6.36 9.68
N PRO A 316 6.37 -5.38 9.05
CA PRO A 316 7.64 -4.88 9.56
C PRO A 316 7.53 -4.40 11.00
N THR A 317 8.51 -4.78 11.82
CA THR A 317 8.56 -4.43 13.25
C THR A 317 9.88 -3.74 13.56
N HIS A 318 9.82 -2.57 14.19
CA HIS A 318 11.00 -1.85 14.62
C HIS A 318 11.00 -1.74 16.15
N THR A 319 12.05 -2.24 16.79
CA THR A 319 12.24 -2.15 18.24
C THR A 319 13.31 -1.12 18.55
N PHE A 320 13.02 -0.22 19.49
CA PHE A 320 13.95 0.83 19.91
C PHE A 320 14.05 0.85 21.44
N PRO A 321 15.22 1.23 21.99
CA PRO A 321 15.35 1.44 23.43
C PRO A 321 14.45 2.61 23.86
N SER A 322 13.65 2.39 24.88
CA SER A 322 12.75 3.38 25.47
C SER A 322 13.47 4.20 26.53
N ASP A 323 12.97 5.41 26.78
CA ASP A 323 13.53 6.33 27.79
C ASP A 323 13.45 5.73 29.21
N ASP A 324 12.49 4.83 29.46
CA ASP A 324 12.30 4.11 30.73
C ASP A 324 13.29 2.92 30.90
N GLY A 325 14.24 2.73 29.99
CA GLY A 325 15.23 1.64 30.03
C GLY A 325 14.70 0.29 29.55
N GLY A 326 13.46 0.24 29.05
CA GLY A 326 12.86 -0.92 28.38
C GLY A 326 13.15 -0.96 26.87
N VAL A 327 12.71 -2.04 26.22
CA VAL A 327 12.67 -2.13 24.75
C VAL A 327 11.22 -1.99 24.31
N ASP A 328 10.92 -0.92 23.59
CA ASP A 328 9.60 -0.69 23.03
C ASP A 328 9.58 -1.07 21.55
N MET A 329 8.42 -1.57 21.12
CA MET A 329 8.15 -1.95 19.74
C MET A 329 7.25 -0.90 19.10
N LYS A 330 7.68 -0.36 17.97
CA LYS A 330 6.84 0.49 17.14
C LYS A 330 5.66 -0.30 16.62
N CYS A 331 4.46 0.26 16.78
CA CYS A 331 3.23 -0.32 16.22
C CYS A 331 3.35 -0.39 14.68
N PRO A 332 3.18 -1.59 14.07
CA PRO A 332 3.21 -1.74 12.61
C PRO A 332 2.04 -1.08 11.89
N THR A 333 0.96 -0.73 12.61
CA THR A 333 -0.08 0.19 12.15
C THR A 333 0.13 1.55 12.82
N GLU A 334 -0.31 2.65 12.20
CA GLU A 334 -0.07 3.99 12.79
C GLU A 334 -0.62 4.16 14.22
N ILE A 335 -1.65 3.39 14.58
CA ILE A 335 -2.18 3.32 15.95
C ILE A 335 -2.72 1.93 16.26
N ALA A 336 -2.64 1.55 17.53
CA ALA A 336 -3.35 0.39 18.07
C ALA A 336 -4.82 0.73 18.33
N ILE A 337 -5.73 0.00 17.70
CA ILE A 337 -7.18 0.20 17.83
C ILE A 337 -7.74 -0.80 18.85
N SER A 338 -8.53 -0.32 19.81
CA SER A 338 -9.24 -1.19 20.74
C SER A 338 -10.54 -1.74 20.13
N ASP A 339 -11.02 -2.88 20.63
CA ASP A 339 -12.23 -3.54 20.13
C ASP A 339 -13.46 -2.60 20.13
N ARG A 340 -13.58 -1.73 21.13
CA ARG A 340 -14.64 -0.71 21.17
C ARG A 340 -14.53 0.26 19.99
N ARG A 341 -13.32 0.74 19.69
CA ARG A 341 -13.06 1.66 18.57
C ARG A 341 -13.27 1.00 17.23
N GLU A 342 -12.84 -0.25 17.10
CA GLU A 342 -13.09 -1.09 15.94
C GLU A 342 -14.58 -1.14 15.63
N ALA A 343 -15.42 -1.45 16.63
CA ALA A 343 -16.86 -1.52 16.46
C ALA A 343 -17.50 -0.16 16.10
N GLU A 344 -17.03 0.94 16.71
CA GLU A 344 -17.47 2.30 16.38
C GLU A 344 -17.12 2.66 14.92
N LEU A 345 -15.90 2.34 14.47
CA LEU A 345 -15.45 2.57 13.09
C LEU A 345 -16.20 1.70 12.09
N ALA A 346 -16.40 0.43 12.40
CA ALA A 346 -17.17 -0.50 11.56
C ALA A 346 -18.63 -0.03 11.41
N LYS A 347 -19.26 0.49 12.47
CA LYS A 347 -20.60 1.10 12.41
C LYS A 347 -20.64 2.34 11.51
N ASN A 348 -19.54 3.08 11.45
CA ASN A 348 -19.39 4.25 10.60
C ASN A 348 -18.98 3.92 9.15
N GLY A 349 -18.88 2.65 8.78
CA GLY A 349 -18.61 2.21 7.39
C GLY A 349 -17.14 2.14 7.02
N PHE A 350 -16.25 1.97 8.02
CA PHE A 350 -14.82 1.81 7.82
C PHE A 350 -14.37 0.35 7.99
N MET A 351 -13.20 0.04 7.44
CA MET A 351 -12.48 -1.22 7.61
C MET A 351 -11.20 -0.98 8.42
N PRO A 352 -11.29 -1.02 9.75
CA PRO A 352 -10.13 -0.89 10.62
C PRO A 352 -9.19 -2.09 10.52
N LEU A 353 -7.91 -1.83 10.32
CA LEU A 353 -6.81 -2.79 10.47
C LEU A 353 -6.34 -2.74 11.93
N VAL A 354 -6.65 -3.79 12.68
CA VAL A 354 -6.32 -3.88 14.10
C VAL A 354 -5.02 -4.65 14.28
N HIS A 355 -4.03 -4.01 14.89
CA HIS A 355 -2.77 -4.66 15.27
C HIS A 355 -2.92 -5.48 16.54
N ARG A 356 -2.32 -6.68 16.56
CA ARG A 356 -2.19 -7.50 17.76
C ARG A 356 -0.96 -7.07 18.54
N LYS A 357 -1.19 -6.54 19.74
CA LYS A 357 -0.15 -6.05 20.65
C LYS A 357 1.02 -7.04 20.79
N ASN A 358 2.24 -6.52 20.72
CA ASN A 358 3.51 -7.25 20.85
C ASN A 358 3.72 -8.37 19.81
N SER A 359 3.15 -8.25 18.62
CA SER A 359 3.38 -9.18 17.51
C SER A 359 3.46 -8.45 16.17
N ASP A 360 3.93 -9.11 15.14
CA ASP A 360 3.96 -8.65 13.74
C ASP A 360 2.63 -8.90 13.00
N PHE A 361 1.56 -9.17 13.75
CA PHE A 361 0.27 -9.58 13.24
C PHE A 361 -0.75 -8.45 13.32
N ALA A 362 -1.51 -8.24 12.24
CA ALA A 362 -2.70 -7.41 12.24
C ALA A 362 -3.87 -8.13 11.57
N ALA A 363 -5.11 -7.68 11.79
CA ALA A 363 -6.27 -8.25 11.13
C ALA A 363 -7.38 -7.24 10.88
N PHE A 364 -8.09 -7.42 9.77
CA PHE A 364 -9.39 -6.79 9.55
C PHE A 364 -10.47 -7.61 10.25
N ILE A 365 -11.05 -7.11 11.34
CA ILE A 365 -12.10 -7.81 12.10
C ILE A 365 -13.43 -7.81 11.31
N GLY A 366 -13.76 -6.65 10.75
CA GLY A 366 -14.90 -6.42 9.88
C GLY A 366 -14.48 -5.97 8.48
N ALA A 367 -15.36 -6.23 7.50
CA ALA A 367 -15.26 -5.68 6.15
C ALA A 367 -16.62 -5.05 5.79
N GLN A 368 -16.85 -3.85 6.33
CA GLN A 368 -18.03 -3.04 6.05
C GLN A 368 -17.77 -2.12 4.86
N SER A 369 -18.78 -1.93 4.03
CA SER A 369 -18.77 -0.86 3.04
C SER A 369 -19.09 0.48 3.70
N LEU A 370 -18.89 1.57 2.95
CA LEU A 370 -19.22 2.92 3.39
C LEU A 370 -20.73 3.12 3.60
N HIS A 371 -21.55 2.32 2.91
CA HIS A 371 -23.01 2.41 2.94
C HIS A 371 -23.59 2.27 4.34
N LYS A 372 -24.54 3.16 4.68
CA LYS A 372 -25.34 3.05 5.88
C LYS A 372 -26.64 2.30 5.51
N PRO A 373 -26.82 1.05 5.97
CA PRO A 373 -28.02 0.28 5.66
C PRO A 373 -29.26 0.96 6.26
N VAL A 374 -30.36 0.95 5.50
CA VAL A 374 -31.65 1.49 5.93
C VAL A 374 -32.30 0.54 6.93
N GLU A 375 -32.84 1.10 8.01
CA GLU A 375 -33.65 0.37 8.97
C GLU A 375 -35.10 0.36 8.48
N PHE A 376 -35.68 -0.83 8.40
CA PHE A 376 -37.06 -1.08 7.99
C PHE A 376 -37.87 -1.58 9.18
N ASP A 377 -39.19 -1.40 9.14
CA ASP A 377 -40.11 -1.93 10.16
C ASP A 377 -40.06 -3.46 10.23
N ASP A 378 -39.87 -4.11 9.07
CA ASP A 378 -39.69 -5.56 8.98
C ASP A 378 -38.25 -5.95 9.38
N PRO A 379 -38.06 -6.79 10.42
CA PRO A 379 -36.73 -7.24 10.82
C PRO A 379 -36.00 -8.02 9.72
N ASP A 380 -36.72 -8.75 8.85
CA ASP A 380 -36.10 -9.51 7.78
C ASP A 380 -35.57 -8.59 6.66
N ALA A 381 -36.33 -7.55 6.30
CA ALA A 381 -35.87 -6.50 5.39
C ALA A 381 -34.63 -5.78 5.93
N THR A 382 -34.61 -5.45 7.24
CA THR A 382 -33.44 -4.86 7.90
C THR A 382 -32.24 -5.80 7.91
N ALA A 383 -32.43 -7.09 8.14
CA ALA A 383 -31.36 -8.07 8.06
C ALA A 383 -30.77 -8.14 6.63
N ASN A 384 -31.61 -8.11 5.60
CA ASN A 384 -31.19 -8.11 4.20
C ASN A 384 -30.41 -6.85 3.81
N ALA A 385 -30.87 -5.68 4.25
CA ALA A 385 -30.15 -4.41 4.03
C ALA A 385 -28.75 -4.44 4.66
N ASN A 386 -28.64 -4.97 5.88
CA ASN A 386 -27.37 -5.16 6.58
C ASN A 386 -26.42 -6.14 5.87
N LEU A 387 -26.93 -7.16 5.18
CA LEU A 387 -26.11 -8.04 4.35
C LEU A 387 -25.57 -7.33 3.11
N GLY A 388 -26.38 -6.45 2.50
CA GLY A 388 -25.97 -5.65 1.33
C GLY A 388 -24.87 -4.64 1.64
N ALA A 389 -24.75 -4.17 2.89
CA ALA A 389 -23.69 -3.26 3.32
C ALA A 389 -22.33 -3.94 3.60
N ARG A 390 -22.26 -5.27 3.58
CA ARG A 390 -21.06 -6.05 3.91
C ARG A 390 -20.36 -6.53 2.65
N LEU A 391 -19.10 -6.12 2.47
CA LEU A 391 -18.31 -6.43 1.28
C LEU A 391 -18.15 -7.94 0.99
N PRO A 392 -17.99 -8.85 1.98
CA PRO A 392 -17.87 -10.27 1.69
C PRO A 392 -19.06 -10.87 0.92
N TYR A 393 -20.28 -10.39 1.18
CA TYR A 393 -21.46 -10.83 0.45
C TYR A 393 -21.56 -10.13 -0.91
N LEU A 394 -21.16 -8.86 -0.98
CA LEU A 394 -21.11 -8.13 -2.22
C LEU A 394 -20.15 -8.78 -3.22
N PHE A 395 -18.95 -9.20 -2.79
CA PHE A 395 -18.02 -9.95 -3.64
C PHE A 395 -18.61 -11.24 -4.18
N ALA A 396 -19.41 -11.96 -3.39
CA ALA A 396 -20.09 -13.16 -3.87
C ALA A 396 -21.10 -12.82 -4.98
N VAL A 397 -21.96 -11.81 -4.75
CA VAL A 397 -22.96 -11.35 -5.73
C VAL A 397 -22.30 -10.81 -7.00
N SER A 398 -21.26 -9.98 -6.86
CA SER A 398 -20.45 -9.48 -7.96
C SER A 398 -19.90 -10.60 -8.82
N ARG A 399 -19.35 -11.64 -8.19
CA ARG A 399 -18.81 -12.78 -8.91
C ARG A 399 -19.91 -13.55 -9.65
N PHE A 400 -21.09 -13.73 -9.04
CA PHE A 400 -22.24 -14.29 -9.75
C PHE A 400 -22.67 -13.43 -10.94
N ALA A 401 -22.69 -12.10 -10.80
CA ALA A 401 -23.01 -11.20 -11.89
C ALA A 401 -22.01 -11.34 -13.05
N HIS A 402 -20.71 -11.43 -12.76
CA HIS A 402 -19.67 -11.67 -13.76
C HIS A 402 -19.87 -13.00 -14.50
N TYR A 403 -20.07 -14.10 -13.77
CA TYR A 403 -20.31 -15.40 -14.41
C TYR A 403 -21.61 -15.43 -15.21
N LEU A 404 -22.70 -14.90 -14.68
CA LEU A 404 -23.98 -14.83 -15.39
C LEU A 404 -23.86 -13.99 -16.66
N LYS A 405 -23.14 -12.88 -16.62
CA LYS A 405 -22.91 -12.03 -17.79
C LYS A 405 -22.19 -12.81 -18.89
N CYS A 406 -21.10 -13.50 -18.57
CA CYS A 406 -20.36 -14.31 -19.53
C CYS A 406 -21.21 -15.47 -20.07
N MET A 407 -21.85 -16.25 -19.19
CA MET A 407 -22.67 -17.40 -19.59
C MET A 407 -23.85 -16.99 -20.48
N VAL A 408 -24.62 -15.97 -20.08
CA VAL A 408 -25.79 -15.52 -20.86
C VAL A 408 -25.35 -14.96 -22.22
N ARG A 409 -24.22 -14.27 -22.28
CA ARG A 409 -23.67 -13.69 -23.52
C ARG A 409 -23.19 -14.77 -24.50
N ASP A 410 -22.54 -15.82 -24.00
CA ASP A 410 -22.08 -16.94 -24.83
C ASP A 410 -23.24 -17.86 -25.26
N SER A 411 -24.24 -17.97 -24.40
CA SER A 411 -25.38 -18.85 -24.63
C SER A 411 -26.36 -18.22 -25.62
N ARG A 412 -26.37 -18.72 -26.86
CA ARG A 412 -27.38 -18.40 -27.89
C ARG A 412 -28.74 -19.03 -27.55
N PHE A 413 -29.33 -18.76 -26.39
CA PHE A 413 -30.66 -19.31 -26.06
C PHE A 413 -31.79 -18.44 -26.63
N ARG A 414 -32.33 -18.90 -27.76
CA ARG A 414 -33.70 -18.62 -28.20
C ARG A 414 -34.68 -19.31 -27.23
N ALA A 415 -35.65 -18.56 -26.69
CA ALA A 415 -36.78 -18.96 -25.84
C ALA A 415 -36.57 -19.08 -24.31
N GLN A 416 -37.53 -18.49 -23.56
CA GLN A 416 -37.58 -18.34 -22.09
C GLN A 416 -37.39 -19.63 -21.25
N PRO A 417 -37.97 -20.81 -21.59
CA PRO A 417 -37.82 -21.98 -20.72
C PRO A 417 -36.39 -22.56 -20.74
N ALA A 418 -35.70 -22.49 -21.88
CA ALA A 418 -34.34 -23.01 -22.04
C ALA A 418 -33.29 -22.15 -21.31
N CYS A 419 -33.46 -20.82 -21.30
CA CYS A 419 -32.63 -19.91 -20.50
C CYS A 419 -32.78 -20.21 -19.00
N SER A 420 -34.01 -20.42 -18.51
CA SER A 420 -34.25 -20.74 -17.10
C SER A 420 -33.60 -22.05 -16.66
N MET A 421 -33.59 -23.09 -17.51
CA MET A 421 -32.96 -24.37 -17.21
C MET A 421 -31.43 -24.33 -17.34
N SER A 422 -30.90 -23.61 -18.33
CA SER A 422 -29.45 -23.44 -18.51
C SER A 422 -28.86 -22.60 -17.35
N CYS A 423 -29.49 -21.48 -16.99
CA CYS A 423 -29.11 -20.70 -15.82
C CYS A 423 -29.24 -21.52 -14.53
N ARG A 424 -30.33 -22.27 -14.35
CA ARG A 424 -30.46 -23.20 -13.21
C ARG A 424 -29.38 -24.27 -13.22
N GLY A 425 -28.97 -24.80 -14.38
CA GLY A 425 -27.91 -25.79 -14.53
C GLY A 425 -26.53 -25.25 -14.22
N GLY A 426 -26.19 -24.06 -14.72
CA GLY A 426 -24.94 -23.34 -14.41
C GLY A 426 -24.86 -22.94 -12.94
N LEU A 427 -25.91 -22.31 -12.39
CA LEU A 427 -26.00 -21.98 -10.97
C LEU A 427 -26.02 -23.23 -10.10
N ARG A 428 -26.71 -24.31 -10.52
CA ARG A 428 -26.64 -25.60 -9.83
C ARG A 428 -25.27 -26.23 -9.91
N SER A 429 -24.51 -26.11 -10.99
CA SER A 429 -23.12 -26.63 -11.06
C SER A 429 -22.20 -25.88 -10.09
N MET A 430 -22.40 -24.57 -9.97
CA MET A 430 -21.78 -23.72 -8.95
C MET A 430 -22.20 -24.09 -7.53
N LEU A 431 -23.44 -24.54 -7.37
CA LEU A 431 -23.97 -25.10 -6.12
C LEU A 431 -23.64 -26.60 -5.96
N MET A 432 -23.27 -27.39 -6.99
CA MET A 432 -23.25 -28.87 -7.00
C MET A 432 -21.89 -29.49 -6.62
N VAL A 433 -20.96 -28.70 -6.11
CA VAL A 433 -19.88 -29.21 -5.23
C VAL A 433 -20.47 -29.56 -3.84
N THR A 434 -21.67 -30.14 -3.81
CA THR A 434 -22.56 -30.35 -2.65
C THR A 434 -23.02 -31.80 -2.53
N ARG A 435 -22.11 -32.68 -2.08
CA ARG A 435 -22.53 -33.76 -1.20
C ARG A 435 -21.97 -33.51 0.20
N ILE A 436 -22.90 -33.23 1.09
CA ILE A 436 -22.72 -32.95 2.51
C ILE A 436 -22.06 -34.18 3.16
N THR A 437 -20.83 -34.02 3.63
CA THR A 437 -20.29 -34.79 4.77
C THR A 437 -19.68 -33.80 5.77
N PRO A 438 -19.84 -34.02 7.09
CA PRO A 438 -19.42 -33.08 8.10
C PRO A 438 -17.93 -33.27 8.41
N ARG A 439 -17.06 -32.64 7.63
CA ARG A 439 -15.66 -32.37 8.02
C ARG A 439 -15.40 -30.89 7.85
N LYS A 440 -14.73 -30.24 8.81
CA LYS A 440 -14.53 -28.78 9.06
C LYS A 440 -14.24 -27.82 7.87
N GLN A 441 -14.19 -28.25 6.61
CA GLN A 441 -13.80 -27.44 5.44
C GLN A 441 -14.84 -27.10 4.34
N PRO A 442 -16.13 -27.52 4.30
CA PRO A 442 -16.93 -27.42 3.06
C PRO A 442 -17.71 -26.10 2.98
N ARG A 443 -17.87 -25.37 4.11
CA ARG A 443 -18.59 -24.09 4.18
C ARG A 443 -17.84 -22.95 3.48
N GLN A 444 -16.56 -23.12 3.18
CA GLN A 444 -15.74 -22.09 2.55
C GLN A 444 -15.84 -22.10 1.02
N ARG A 445 -16.07 -23.26 0.41
CA ARG A 445 -16.31 -23.41 -1.04
C ARG A 445 -17.77 -23.20 -1.45
N ASN A 446 -18.74 -23.48 -0.56
CA ASN A 446 -20.18 -23.35 -0.82
C ASN A 446 -20.78 -22.22 0.03
N ARG A 447 -21.15 -21.09 -0.60
CA ARG A 447 -21.51 -19.83 0.11
C ARG A 447 -22.96 -19.37 0.00
N LEU A 448 -23.74 -19.89 -0.97
CA LEU A 448 -25.19 -19.69 -0.99
C LEU A 448 -25.87 -20.84 -0.22
N ARG A 449 -26.69 -20.50 0.77
CA ARG A 449 -27.48 -21.49 1.53
C ARG A 449 -28.75 -21.91 0.80
N GLU A 450 -29.36 -20.98 0.09
CA GLU A 450 -30.58 -21.18 -0.69
C GLU A 450 -30.57 -20.20 -1.87
N LEU A 451 -31.06 -20.61 -3.03
CA LEU A 451 -31.21 -19.77 -4.22
C LEU A 451 -32.63 -19.94 -4.74
N LYS A 452 -33.40 -18.85 -4.78
CA LYS A 452 -34.70 -18.77 -5.45
C LYS A 452 -34.51 -17.94 -6.72
N LEU A 453 -34.87 -18.52 -7.87
CA LEU A 453 -34.81 -17.91 -9.20
C LEU A 453 -36.20 -17.58 -9.71
#